data_AF-A0A7G5C4X1-F1
#
_entry.id   AF-A0A7G5C4X1-F1
#
_cell.length_a   1.000
_cell.length_b   1.000
_cell.length_c   1.000
_cell.angle_alpha   90.00
_cell.angle_beta   90.00
_cell.angle_gamma   90.00
#
_symmetry.space_group_name_H-M   'P 1'
#
loop_
_entity.id
_entity.type
_entity.pdbx_description
1 polymer ?
#
loop_
_entity_poly.entity_id
_entity_poly.type
_entity_poly.pdbx_seq_one_letter_code
_entity_poly.pdbx_strand_id
1 'polypeptide(L)'
;MAKNGAAGNTAKEIEAPALTFEQAMENLETIVAKLESGDVPLETAIELFQEGMSLSKLCGQKLEQVERRIEMLVEGDAGLQRKPFAGTKEEA
;
A
#
# COMPACT_ATOMS: atom_id res chain seq x y z
N MET A 1 34.14 35.27 -25.26
CA MET A 1 32.74 35.66 -25.02
C MET A 1 31.98 34.45 -24.46
N ALA A 2 30.87 34.68 -23.75
CA ALA A 2 30.08 33.65 -23.06
C ALA A 2 29.60 32.53 -24.03
N LYS A 3 29.20 31.33 -23.58
CA LYS A 3 28.13 31.08 -22.59
C LYS A 3 28.40 29.89 -21.67
N ASN A 4 28.30 30.18 -20.37
CA ASN A 4 28.04 29.21 -19.32
C ASN A 4 26.54 28.84 -19.32
N GLY A 5 26.17 27.71 -18.71
CA GLY A 5 24.79 27.50 -18.23
C GLY A 5 23.95 26.44 -18.95
N ALA A 6 23.96 25.23 -18.41
CA ALA A 6 22.87 24.27 -18.48
C ALA A 6 22.79 23.48 -17.15
N ALA A 7 22.66 24.21 -16.03
CA ALA A 7 22.29 23.60 -14.75
C ALA A 7 20.79 23.23 -14.82
N GLY A 8 20.52 22.00 -15.26
CA GLY A 8 19.18 21.47 -15.57
C GLY A 8 18.57 20.61 -14.46
N ASN A 9 18.43 21.18 -13.26
CA ASN A 9 17.40 20.84 -12.27
C ASN A 9 16.99 19.36 -12.12
N THR A 10 17.78 18.53 -11.43
CA THR A 10 17.24 17.35 -10.72
C THR A 10 16.66 17.75 -9.36
N ALA A 11 15.60 18.56 -9.39
CA ALA A 11 14.70 18.69 -8.26
C ALA A 11 13.94 17.36 -8.13
N LYS A 12 14.50 16.43 -7.34
CA LYS A 12 13.73 15.31 -6.82
C LYS A 12 12.59 15.92 -6.00
N GLU A 13 11.38 15.87 -6.53
CA GLU A 13 10.19 16.28 -5.81
C GLU A 13 10.19 15.56 -4.47
N ILE A 14 10.13 16.33 -3.38
CA ILE A 14 10.03 15.77 -2.04
C ILE A 14 8.57 15.38 -1.86
N GLU A 15 8.21 14.23 -2.43
CA GLU A 15 6.99 13.54 -2.03
C GLU A 15 7.04 13.39 -0.50
N ALA A 16 6.03 13.95 0.17
CA ALA A 16 5.88 13.75 1.60
C ALA A 16 5.84 12.24 1.87
N PRO A 17 6.56 11.72 2.89
CA PRO A 17 6.63 10.30 3.13
C PRO A 17 5.21 9.75 3.34
N ALA A 18 4.79 8.83 2.48
CA ALA A 18 3.50 8.18 2.61
C ALA A 18 3.40 7.54 4.01
N LEU A 19 2.28 7.80 4.72
CA LEU A 19 2.04 7.36 6.10
C LEU A 19 2.49 5.92 6.34
N THR A 20 3.02 5.60 7.52
CA THR A 20 3.27 4.19 7.88
C THR A 20 1.95 3.42 8.05
N PHE A 21 2.02 2.10 8.28
CA PHE A 21 0.81 1.32 8.56
C PHE A 21 0.17 1.78 9.89
N GLU A 22 1.01 1.96 10.90
CA GLU A 22 0.64 2.36 12.26
C GLU A 22 -0.01 3.75 12.26
N GLN A 23 0.59 4.72 11.57
CA GLN A 23 0.03 6.07 11.41
C GLN A 23 -1.29 6.07 10.66
N ALA A 24 -1.42 5.26 9.60
CA ALA A 24 -2.67 5.15 8.87
C ALA A 24 -3.78 4.49 9.71
N MET A 25 -3.43 3.55 10.59
CA MET A 25 -4.35 2.91 11.52
C MET A 25 -4.78 3.85 12.65
N GLU A 26 -3.85 4.55 13.30
CA GLU A 26 -4.15 5.53 14.36
C GLU A 26 -5.08 6.65 13.86
N ASN A 27 -4.86 7.14 12.63
CA ASN A 27 -5.75 8.10 11.97
C ASN A 27 -7.14 7.49 11.69
N LEU A 28 -7.20 6.24 11.23
CA LEU A 28 -8.46 5.54 10.95
C LEU A 28 -9.27 5.29 12.24
N GLU A 29 -8.64 4.83 13.31
CA GLU A 29 -9.24 4.66 14.64
C GLU A 29 -9.79 5.99 15.16
N THR A 30 -9.03 7.08 15.01
CA THR A 30 -9.47 8.43 15.38
C THR A 30 -10.70 8.89 14.58
N ILE A 31 -10.79 8.53 13.30
CA ILE A 31 -11.96 8.83 12.45
C ILE A 31 -13.17 8.02 12.87
N VAL A 32 -13.01 6.71 13.12
CA VAL A 32 -14.09 5.83 13.59
C VAL A 32 -14.64 6.36 14.92
N ALA A 33 -13.78 6.65 15.90
CA ALA A 33 -14.20 7.19 17.20
C ALA A 33 -14.98 8.52 17.09
N LYS A 34 -14.63 9.39 16.13
CA LYS A 34 -15.39 10.62 15.85
C LYS A 34 -16.76 10.33 15.22
N LEU A 35 -16.84 9.39 14.28
CA LEU A 35 -18.10 9.01 13.64
C LEU A 35 -19.04 8.30 14.63
N GLU A 36 -18.50 7.47 15.51
CA GLU A 36 -19.25 6.74 16.56
C GLU A 36 -19.78 7.65 17.67
N SER A 37 -19.20 8.83 17.90
CA SER A 37 -19.70 9.76 18.93
C SER A 37 -21.06 10.36 18.60
N GLY A 38 -21.44 10.43 17.32
CA GLY A 38 -22.72 10.96 16.84
C GLY A 38 -22.85 12.49 16.87
N ASP A 39 -21.91 13.21 17.50
CA ASP A 39 -21.93 14.68 17.65
C ASP A 39 -21.36 15.44 16.42
N VAL A 40 -21.13 14.75 15.30
CA VAL A 40 -20.51 15.30 14.09
C VAL A 40 -21.57 15.78 13.09
N PRO A 41 -21.48 17.02 12.55
CA PRO A 41 -22.35 17.50 11.47
C PRO A 41 -22.31 16.58 10.23
N LEU A 42 -23.43 16.45 9.53
CA LEU A 42 -23.58 15.50 8.41
C LEU A 42 -22.52 15.69 7.32
N GLU A 43 -22.22 16.93 6.96
CA GLU A 43 -21.23 17.29 5.96
C GLU A 43 -19.83 16.81 6.38
N THR A 44 -19.43 17.07 7.63
CA THR A 44 -18.15 16.61 8.20
C THR A 44 -18.13 15.08 8.36
N ALA A 45 -19.25 14.43 8.66
CA ALA A 45 -19.33 12.98 8.73
C ALA A 45 -19.09 12.31 7.36
N ILE A 46 -19.55 12.95 6.27
CA ILE A 46 -19.27 12.49 4.90
C ILE A 46 -17.78 12.63 4.56
N GLU A 47 -17.15 13.75 4.93
CA GLU A 47 -15.69 13.97 4.74
C GLU A 47 -14.86 12.93 5.52
N LEU A 48 -15.14 12.76 6.81
CA LEU A 48 -14.50 11.76 7.67
C LEU A 48 -14.67 10.33 7.12
N PHE A 49 -15.85 9.99 6.61
CA PHE A 49 -16.10 8.68 6.01
C PHE A 49 -15.24 8.44 4.76
N GLN A 50 -15.08 9.45 3.88
CA GLN A 50 -14.22 9.35 2.69
C GLN A 50 -12.74 9.22 3.05
N GLU A 51 -12.28 9.95 4.08
CA GLU A 51 -10.92 9.84 4.61
C GLU A 51 -10.69 8.44 5.22
N GLY A 52 -11.64 7.94 6.03
CA GLY A 52 -11.60 6.60 6.62
C GLY A 52 -11.56 5.49 5.57
N MET A 53 -12.36 5.59 4.50
CA MET A 53 -12.28 4.65 3.36
C MET A 53 -10.89 4.67 2.70
N SER A 54 -10.29 5.86 2.56
CA SER A 54 -8.98 6.04 1.93
C SER A 54 -7.85 5.44 2.79
N LEU A 55 -7.90 5.64 4.10
CA LEU A 55 -6.96 5.04 5.06
C LEU A 55 -7.13 3.53 5.16
N SER A 56 -8.36 3.02 5.22
CA SER A 56 -8.65 1.58 5.21
C SER A 56 -8.05 0.89 3.97
N LYS A 57 -8.23 1.49 2.79
CA LYS A 57 -7.61 1.01 1.54
C LYS A 57 -6.07 1.05 1.61
N LEU A 58 -5.48 2.11 2.15
CA LEU A 58 -4.03 2.23 2.32
C LEU A 58 -3.47 1.14 3.27
N CYS A 59 -4.15 0.87 4.38
CA CYS A 59 -3.80 -0.21 5.30
C CYS A 59 -3.83 -1.58 4.61
N GLY A 60 -4.89 -1.89 3.85
CA GLY A 60 -4.97 -3.12 3.05
C GLY A 60 -3.82 -3.26 2.05
N GLN A 61 -3.54 -2.21 1.27
CA GLN A 61 -2.43 -2.21 0.29
C GLN A 61 -1.05 -2.45 0.93
N LYS A 62 -0.82 -1.94 2.14
CA LYS A 62 0.42 -2.18 2.89
C LYS A 62 0.52 -3.63 3.36
N LEU A 63 -0.57 -4.20 3.88
CA LEU A 63 -0.60 -5.61 4.31
C LEU A 63 -0.35 -6.55 3.13
N GLU A 64 -1.02 -6.36 1.99
CA GLU A 64 -0.76 -7.13 0.76
C GLU A 64 0.71 -7.01 0.29
N GLN A 65 1.34 -5.84 0.46
CA GLN A 65 2.76 -5.66 0.09
C GLN A 65 3.69 -6.44 1.02
N VAL A 66 3.35 -6.57 2.30
CA VAL A 66 4.09 -7.40 3.25
C VAL A 66 3.87 -8.89 2.95
N GLU A 67 2.63 -9.31 2.71
CA GLU A 67 2.25 -10.68 2.35
C GLU A 67 3.03 -11.17 1.11
N ARG A 68 2.97 -10.44 -0.01
CA ARG A 68 3.74 -10.76 -1.23
C ARG A 68 5.26 -10.86 -0.99
N ARG A 69 5.80 -10.09 -0.04
CA ARG A 69 7.24 -10.16 0.30
C ARG A 69 7.56 -11.40 1.13
N ILE A 70 6.65 -11.85 2.00
CA ILE A 70 6.79 -13.10 2.74
C ILE A 70 6.69 -14.29 1.77
N GLU A 71 5.73 -14.29 0.85
CA GLU A 71 5.59 -15.33 -0.18
C GLU A 71 6.90 -15.51 -0.98
N MET A 72 7.47 -14.43 -1.52
CA MET A 72 8.74 -14.49 -2.26
C MET A 72 9.93 -15.00 -1.44
N LEU A 73 9.96 -14.73 -0.12
CA LEU A 73 11.00 -15.26 0.77
C LEU A 73 10.82 -16.76 1.02
N VAL A 74 9.57 -17.21 1.23
CA VAL A 74 9.25 -18.63 1.39
C VAL A 74 9.56 -19.42 0.12
N GLU A 75 9.24 -18.88 -1.07
CA GLU A 75 9.63 -19.48 -2.36
C GLU A 75 11.15 -19.53 -2.58
N GLY A 76 11.90 -18.58 -2.00
CA GLY A 76 13.35 -18.52 -2.04
C GLY A 76 14.04 -19.56 -1.16
N ASP A 77 13.59 -19.70 0.10
CA ASP A 77 14.14 -20.68 1.05
C ASP A 77 13.65 -22.11 0.76
N ALA A 78 12.40 -22.29 0.32
CA ALA A 78 11.84 -23.58 -0.09
C ALA A 78 12.19 -23.89 -1.57
N GLY A 79 13.49 -24.02 -1.84
CA GLY A 79 14.10 -24.16 -3.18
C GLY A 79 13.22 -24.79 -4.27
N LEU A 80 12.71 -23.91 -5.15
CA LEU A 80 11.89 -24.14 -6.35
C LEU A 80 11.57 -25.60 -6.70
N GLN A 81 10.50 -26.13 -6.12
CA GLN A 81 9.91 -27.40 -6.55
C GLN A 81 8.93 -27.21 -7.71
N ARG A 82 9.47 -27.05 -8.93
CA ARG A 82 8.68 -27.29 -10.15
C ARG A 82 8.29 -28.77 -10.21
N LYS A 83 7.08 -29.11 -9.73
CA LYS A 83 6.51 -30.43 -10.01
C LYS A 83 6.34 -30.60 -11.51
N PRO A 84 6.83 -31.70 -12.12
CA PRO A 84 6.47 -32.05 -13.49
C PRO A 84 4.95 -32.20 -13.60
N PHE A 85 4.36 -31.70 -14.69
CA PHE A 85 2.97 -31.98 -15.01
C PHE A 85 2.84 -33.45 -15.43
N ALA A 86 2.58 -34.32 -14.46
CA ALA A 86 2.33 -35.74 -14.67
C ALA A 86 0.87 -35.96 -15.13
N GLY A 87 0.59 -35.56 -16.37
CA GLY A 87 -0.69 -35.77 -17.06
C GLY A 87 -0.57 -36.77 -18.20
N THR A 88 -0.29 -38.03 -17.86
CA THR A 88 -0.49 -39.26 -18.66
C THR A 88 0.06 -39.31 -20.10
N LYS A 89 1.10 -40.13 -20.28
CA LYS A 89 1.43 -40.82 -21.54
C LYS A 89 0.78 -42.21 -21.61
N GLU A 90 0.62 -42.67 -22.86
CA GLU A 90 0.36 -44.05 -23.33
C GLU A 90 -0.96 -44.72 -22.84
N GLU A 91 -1.69 -45.60 -23.56
CA GLU A 91 -1.58 -46.21 -24.92
C GLU A 91 -2.96 -46.22 -25.65
N ALA A 92 -2.98 -46.09 -27.00
CA ALA A 92 -3.99 -46.61 -27.94
C ALA A 92 -3.43 -46.62 -29.38
#